data_AF-A0A9D6KDW7-F1
#
_entry.id   AF-A0A9D6KDW7-F1
#
_cell.length_a   1.000
_cell.length_b   1.000
_cell.length_c   1.000
_cell.angle_alpha   90.00
_cell.angle_beta   90.00
_cell.angle_gamma   90.00
#
_symmetry.space_group_name_H-M   'P 1'
#
loop_
_entity.id
_entity.type
_entity.pdbx_description
1 polymer ?
#
loop_
_entity_poly.entity_id
_entity_poly.type
_entity_poly.pdbx_seq_one_letter_code
_entity_poly.pdbx_strand_id
1 'polypeptide(L)'
;MKRSLSLVTVISLVFGVGAVHASEKSNRLQSRGLVEFHAGRYSEAMTLFDEAVASDPDDVYARYYRGVTRARLGDTATAISDLRAVLAAQPQLDQAAVDLGVVLVQTGQSAEAVPYLEQAQRNPELAGQASLFLGIAQLRQDQVEPAEASFTRAEKDPEWANSARYYLGVVNFREGNWSLAERQFSSIVADSPDSEMGREAAAFIERLRVTGTKVFHIYGGANFQFDSNVILAPANAALKGTQQQQADGRATFQVGGRYTLWHSRQLFAAVGYEAYQDAHVNLSQFNVEDHRGSVQLGWNPGPFRIGLIGRYDYYLLQTNSFLQAGSALTWAEIAEANLGRMEVSFGVHRNDFKNSAFFVRDAFNYAPGARQYVYLGSPDRYVAVGYQWDREDPVVSNDIPPKQGQTAASQANSFAYDGNEVNAGFGWDFPESIIFGLNFSYRHERYAPPSNGRRDDEYGLVADWRRPIDEHIDFVLAYIGDFNNSNQGQFTYDRNIGSIGFEARF
;
A
#
# COMPACT_ATOMS: atom_id res chain seq x y z
N MET A 1 -9.57 46.09 -86.41
CA MET A 1 -8.09 46.12 -86.42
C MET A 1 -7.57 45.14 -85.36
N LYS A 2 -6.72 44.18 -85.79
CA LYS A 2 -5.71 43.39 -85.05
C LYS A 2 -6.20 42.49 -83.88
N ARG A 3 -6.25 41.15 -84.10
CA ARG A 3 -5.27 40.08 -83.70
C ARG A 3 -5.28 39.84 -82.17
N SER A 4 -5.43 38.62 -81.61
CA SER A 4 -4.82 37.33 -81.98
C SER A 4 -5.51 36.11 -81.33
N LEU A 5 -5.35 34.96 -81.99
CA LEU A 5 -5.42 33.59 -81.45
C LEU A 5 -4.78 33.42 -80.06
N SER A 6 -5.30 32.49 -79.25
CA SER A 6 -4.51 31.35 -78.73
C SER A 6 -5.41 30.21 -78.24
N LEU A 7 -5.13 29.05 -78.83
CA LEU A 7 -5.63 27.70 -78.59
C LEU A 7 -4.81 27.08 -77.44
N VAL A 8 -5.44 26.47 -76.42
CA VAL A 8 -4.89 25.25 -75.77
C VAL A 8 -6.05 24.42 -75.23
N THR A 9 -6.24 23.28 -75.87
CA THR A 9 -6.96 22.10 -75.38
C THR A 9 -6.30 21.58 -74.10
N VAL A 10 -7.03 21.50 -73.00
CA VAL A 10 -6.70 20.55 -71.93
C VAL A 10 -7.74 19.43 -72.01
N ILE A 11 -7.21 18.26 -72.37
CA ILE A 11 -7.90 16.98 -72.34
C ILE A 11 -8.32 16.74 -70.89
N SER A 12 -9.61 16.90 -70.59
CA SER A 12 -10.20 16.31 -69.40
C SER A 12 -10.28 14.81 -69.65
N LEU A 13 -9.23 14.10 -69.23
CA LEU A 13 -9.26 12.66 -69.07
C LEU A 13 -10.45 12.36 -68.15
N VAL A 14 -11.47 11.71 -68.68
CA VAL A 14 -12.50 11.06 -67.88
C VAL A 14 -11.81 9.89 -67.18
N PHE A 15 -11.13 10.17 -66.06
CA PHE A 15 -11.01 9.16 -65.02
C PHE A 15 -12.40 9.04 -64.44
N GLY A 16 -13.14 8.04 -64.94
CA GLY A 16 -14.26 7.50 -64.20
C GLY A 16 -13.72 7.04 -62.85
N VAL A 17 -13.85 7.91 -61.84
CA VAL A 17 -14.00 7.47 -60.47
C VAL A 17 -15.31 6.68 -60.50
N GLY A 18 -15.19 5.37 -60.72
CA GLY A 18 -16.29 4.45 -60.56
C GLY A 18 -16.74 4.63 -59.11
N ALA A 19 -17.81 5.38 -58.92
CA ALA A 19 -18.48 5.42 -57.64
C ALA A 19 -18.90 3.97 -57.37
N VAL A 20 -18.25 3.36 -56.37
CA VAL A 20 -18.52 2.01 -55.86
C VAL A 20 -19.96 2.01 -55.37
N HIS A 21 -20.89 1.77 -56.29
CA HIS A 21 -22.29 1.57 -55.96
C HIS A 21 -22.49 0.08 -55.80
N ALA A 22 -22.87 -0.32 -54.59
CA ALA A 22 -23.27 -1.69 -54.32
C ALA A 22 -24.36 -2.13 -55.31
N SER A 23 -24.33 -3.40 -55.72
CA SER A 23 -25.32 -3.96 -56.63
C SER A 23 -26.73 -3.74 -56.08
N GLU A 24 -27.71 -3.52 -56.94
CA GLU A 24 -29.11 -3.31 -56.54
C GLU A 24 -29.67 -4.51 -55.72
N LYS A 25 -29.10 -5.71 -55.94
CA LYS A 25 -29.40 -6.88 -55.13
C LYS A 25 -28.79 -6.76 -53.72
N SER A 26 -27.51 -6.41 -53.62
CA SER A 26 -26.84 -6.22 -52.32
C SER A 26 -27.52 -5.13 -51.50
N ASN A 27 -27.82 -3.97 -52.09
CA ASN A 27 -28.52 -2.87 -51.41
C ASN A 27 -29.88 -3.29 -50.84
N ARG A 28 -30.66 -4.09 -51.58
CA ARG A 28 -31.95 -4.60 -51.10
C ARG A 28 -31.79 -5.61 -49.97
N LEU A 29 -30.83 -6.51 -50.08
CA LEU A 29 -30.52 -7.50 -49.05
C LEU A 29 -29.99 -6.84 -47.78
N GLN A 30 -29.07 -5.89 -47.91
CA GLN A 30 -28.54 -5.06 -46.84
C GLN A 30 -29.66 -4.28 -46.13
N SER A 31 -30.54 -3.60 -46.88
CA SER A 31 -31.65 -2.84 -46.29
C SER A 31 -32.59 -3.74 -45.46
N ARG A 32 -32.88 -4.95 -45.96
CA ARG A 32 -33.66 -5.95 -45.20
C ARG A 32 -32.89 -6.45 -43.98
N GLY A 33 -31.60 -6.74 -44.14
CA GLY A 33 -30.72 -7.17 -43.04
C GLY A 33 -30.66 -6.14 -41.92
N LEU A 34 -30.63 -4.85 -42.26
CA LEU A 34 -30.63 -3.76 -41.29
C LEU A 34 -31.93 -3.69 -40.47
N VAL A 35 -33.08 -3.96 -41.09
CA VAL A 35 -34.37 -4.07 -40.39
C VAL A 35 -34.34 -5.21 -39.39
N GLU A 36 -33.85 -6.38 -39.79
CA GLU A 36 -33.71 -7.54 -38.89
C GLU A 36 -32.72 -7.27 -37.75
N PHE A 37 -31.59 -6.61 -38.05
CA PHE A 37 -30.56 -6.24 -37.09
C PHE A 37 -31.10 -5.30 -36.00
N HIS A 38 -31.80 -4.23 -36.39
CA HIS A 38 -32.41 -3.31 -35.43
C HIS A 38 -33.58 -3.93 -34.66
N ALA A 39 -34.20 -4.98 -35.20
CA ALA A 39 -35.20 -5.75 -34.48
C ALA A 39 -34.60 -6.81 -33.53
N GLY A 40 -33.27 -6.88 -33.39
CA GLY A 40 -32.56 -7.83 -32.53
C GLY A 40 -32.51 -9.26 -33.07
N ARG A 41 -33.00 -9.48 -34.31
CA ARG A 41 -33.03 -10.78 -34.98
C ARG A 41 -31.72 -11.02 -35.72
N TYR A 42 -30.65 -11.19 -34.95
CA TYR A 42 -29.28 -11.21 -35.46
C TYR A 42 -28.99 -12.42 -36.36
N SER A 43 -29.63 -13.57 -36.13
CA SER A 43 -29.46 -14.76 -36.97
C SER A 43 -30.06 -14.56 -38.38
N GLU A 44 -31.23 -13.94 -38.46
CA GLU A 44 -31.90 -13.57 -39.69
C GLU A 44 -31.13 -12.46 -40.43
N ALA A 45 -30.67 -11.45 -39.69
CA ALA A 45 -29.82 -10.39 -40.22
C ALA A 45 -28.52 -10.96 -40.81
N MET A 46 -27.87 -11.91 -40.11
CA MET A 46 -26.65 -12.58 -40.59
C MET A 46 -26.88 -13.21 -41.96
N THR A 47 -27.96 -13.96 -42.12
CA THR A 47 -28.28 -14.65 -43.39
C THR A 47 -28.40 -13.63 -44.53
N LEU A 48 -29.09 -12.51 -44.30
CA LEU A 48 -29.27 -11.45 -45.28
C LEU A 48 -27.96 -10.74 -45.61
N PHE A 49 -27.10 -10.48 -44.62
CA PHE A 49 -25.80 -9.85 -44.86
C PHE A 49 -24.80 -10.79 -45.53
N ASP A 50 -24.82 -12.10 -45.26
CA ASP A 50 -24.04 -13.08 -46.00
C ASP A 50 -24.47 -13.14 -47.46
N GLU A 51 -25.77 -13.15 -47.75
CA GLU A 51 -26.28 -13.07 -49.12
C GLU A 51 -25.91 -11.75 -49.81
N ALA A 52 -25.95 -10.63 -49.07
CA ALA A 52 -25.57 -9.31 -49.60
C ALA A 52 -24.10 -9.30 -50.04
N VAL A 53 -23.19 -9.68 -49.14
CA VAL A 53 -21.74 -9.76 -49.41
C VAL A 53 -21.42 -10.80 -50.49
N ALA A 54 -22.17 -11.90 -50.58
CA ALA A 54 -22.00 -12.88 -51.66
C ALA A 54 -22.48 -12.33 -53.02
N SER A 55 -23.51 -11.48 -53.02
CA SER A 55 -24.03 -10.84 -54.24
C SER A 55 -23.16 -9.69 -54.72
N ASP A 56 -22.45 -9.03 -53.82
CA ASP A 56 -21.48 -7.98 -54.10
C ASP A 56 -20.37 -7.97 -53.05
N PRO A 57 -19.20 -8.56 -53.37
CA PRO A 57 -18.05 -8.57 -52.46
C PRO A 57 -17.45 -7.19 -52.20
N ASP A 58 -17.74 -6.16 -53.00
CA ASP A 58 -17.18 -4.81 -52.82
C ASP A 58 -18.12 -3.89 -52.00
N ASP A 59 -19.29 -4.37 -51.60
CA ASP A 59 -20.21 -3.66 -50.71
C ASP A 59 -19.66 -3.59 -49.27
N VAL A 60 -18.92 -2.52 -49.00
CA VAL A 60 -18.30 -2.23 -47.70
C VAL A 60 -19.33 -2.14 -46.58
N TYR A 61 -20.53 -1.60 -46.84
CA TYR A 61 -21.56 -1.45 -45.83
C TYR A 61 -22.22 -2.78 -45.48
N ALA A 62 -22.47 -3.65 -46.46
CA ALA A 62 -22.94 -5.01 -46.20
C ALA A 62 -21.91 -5.80 -45.39
N ARG A 63 -20.62 -5.67 -45.72
CA ARG A 63 -19.52 -6.30 -44.96
C ARG A 63 -19.41 -5.75 -43.54
N TYR A 64 -19.57 -4.44 -43.36
CA TYR A 64 -19.57 -3.79 -42.05
C TYR A 64 -20.68 -4.35 -41.14
N TYR A 65 -21.93 -4.32 -41.61
CA TYR A 65 -23.05 -4.84 -40.81
C TYR A 65 -22.95 -6.35 -40.58
N ARG A 66 -22.38 -7.12 -41.52
CA ARG A 66 -22.05 -8.52 -41.26
C ARG A 66 -21.05 -8.67 -40.11
N GLY A 67 -19.97 -7.89 -40.11
CA GLY A 67 -18.97 -7.90 -39.04
C GLY A 67 -19.57 -7.57 -37.67
N VAL A 68 -20.39 -6.52 -37.58
CA VAL A 68 -21.08 -6.16 -36.33
C VAL A 68 -22.06 -7.25 -35.90
N THR A 69 -22.80 -7.84 -36.83
CA THR A 69 -23.74 -8.94 -36.54
C THR A 69 -23.01 -10.19 -36.03
N ARG A 70 -21.85 -10.52 -36.61
CA ARG A 70 -20.95 -11.60 -36.14
C ARG A 70 -20.51 -11.38 -34.71
N ALA A 71 -20.10 -10.15 -34.37
CA ALA A 71 -19.73 -9.81 -33.00
C ALA A 71 -20.90 -9.99 -32.02
N ARG A 72 -22.13 -9.59 -32.40
CA ARG A 72 -23.34 -9.78 -31.58
C ARG A 72 -23.70 -11.24 -31.37
N LEU A 73 -23.41 -12.09 -32.35
CA LEU A 73 -23.61 -13.55 -32.27
C LEU A 73 -22.45 -14.30 -31.61
N GLY A 74 -21.40 -13.60 -31.16
CA GLY A 74 -20.26 -14.18 -30.47
C GLY A 74 -19.16 -14.74 -31.39
N ASP A 75 -19.34 -14.66 -32.71
CA ASP A 75 -18.29 -15.02 -33.68
C ASP A 75 -17.31 -13.85 -33.87
N THR A 76 -16.55 -13.57 -32.80
CA THR A 76 -15.66 -12.41 -32.72
C THR A 76 -14.47 -12.50 -33.68
N ALA A 77 -13.99 -13.72 -33.99
CA ALA A 77 -12.86 -13.92 -34.89
C ALA A 77 -13.18 -13.49 -36.33
N THR A 78 -14.35 -13.90 -36.85
CA THR A 78 -14.76 -13.51 -38.21
C THR A 78 -15.25 -12.06 -38.26
N ALA A 79 -15.82 -11.55 -37.16
CA ALA A 79 -16.17 -10.14 -37.01
C ALA A 79 -14.95 -9.22 -37.18
N ILE A 80 -13.85 -9.54 -36.50
CA ILE A 80 -12.57 -8.80 -36.62
C ILE A 80 -12.09 -8.81 -38.07
N SER A 81 -12.14 -9.97 -38.74
CA SER A 81 -11.74 -10.08 -40.15
C SER A 81 -12.56 -9.17 -41.06
N ASP A 82 -13.88 -9.14 -40.89
CA ASP A 82 -14.77 -8.29 -41.69
C ASP A 82 -14.52 -6.80 -41.42
N LEU A 83 -14.40 -6.41 -40.14
CA LEU A 83 -14.17 -5.02 -39.76
C LEU A 83 -12.79 -4.50 -40.20
N ARG A 84 -11.74 -5.34 -40.15
CA ARG A 84 -10.43 -5.00 -40.74
C ARG A 84 -10.53 -4.79 -42.25
N ALA A 85 -11.26 -5.65 -42.96
CA ALA A 85 -11.46 -5.50 -44.40
C ALA A 85 -12.27 -4.23 -44.75
N VAL A 86 -13.23 -3.86 -43.91
CA VAL A 86 -13.96 -2.58 -44.02
C VAL A 86 -13.02 -1.39 -43.88
N LEU A 87 -12.18 -1.37 -42.84
CA LEU A 87 -11.22 -0.27 -42.63
C LEU A 87 -10.08 -0.25 -43.65
N ALA A 88 -9.72 -1.39 -44.24
CA ALA A 88 -8.79 -1.43 -45.36
C ALA A 88 -9.38 -0.76 -46.62
N ALA A 89 -10.69 -0.91 -46.84
CA ALA A 89 -11.40 -0.28 -47.96
C ALA A 89 -11.75 1.19 -47.70
N GLN A 90 -12.15 1.52 -46.46
CA GLN A 90 -12.52 2.86 -46.02
C GLN A 90 -11.85 3.21 -44.70
N PRO A 91 -10.59 3.72 -44.73
CA PRO A 91 -9.83 4.00 -43.51
C PRO A 91 -10.46 5.07 -42.59
N GLN A 92 -11.33 5.93 -43.11
CA GLN A 92 -11.98 7.01 -42.36
C GLN A 92 -13.39 6.66 -41.86
N LEU A 93 -13.79 5.39 -41.90
CA LEU A 93 -15.06 4.96 -41.32
C LEU A 93 -14.92 4.80 -39.80
N ASP A 94 -14.97 5.91 -39.07
CA ASP A 94 -14.67 5.96 -37.63
C ASP A 94 -15.58 5.03 -36.80
N GLN A 95 -16.83 4.83 -37.23
CA GLN A 95 -17.73 3.87 -36.58
C GLN A 95 -17.18 2.44 -36.64
N ALA A 96 -16.65 2.01 -37.78
CA ALA A 96 -16.02 0.70 -37.91
C ALA A 96 -14.73 0.60 -37.10
N ALA A 97 -14.00 1.71 -36.90
CA ALA A 97 -12.83 1.76 -36.04
C ALA A 97 -13.21 1.59 -34.56
N VAL A 98 -14.29 2.22 -34.08
CA VAL A 98 -14.83 1.97 -32.74
C VAL A 98 -15.25 0.52 -32.59
N ASP A 99 -16.08 -0.01 -33.50
CA ASP A 99 -16.61 -1.37 -33.39
C ASP A 99 -15.49 -2.42 -33.40
N LEU A 100 -14.47 -2.24 -34.25
CA LEU A 100 -13.28 -3.09 -34.23
C LEU A 100 -12.54 -2.96 -32.89
N GLY A 101 -12.29 -1.74 -32.43
CA GLY A 101 -11.65 -1.46 -31.15
C GLY A 101 -12.37 -2.13 -29.96
N VAL A 102 -13.71 -2.08 -29.92
CA VAL A 102 -14.53 -2.73 -28.90
C VAL A 102 -14.34 -4.25 -28.93
N VAL A 103 -14.45 -4.87 -30.10
CA VAL A 103 -14.30 -6.33 -30.24
C VAL A 103 -12.88 -6.78 -29.88
N LEU A 104 -11.86 -6.01 -30.28
CA LEU A 104 -10.45 -6.26 -29.92
C LEU A 104 -10.25 -6.16 -28.40
N VAL A 105 -10.82 -5.16 -27.73
CA VAL A 105 -10.78 -5.07 -26.26
C VAL A 105 -11.46 -6.27 -25.64
N GLN A 106 -12.67 -6.64 -26.07
CA GLN A 106 -13.41 -7.78 -25.50
C GLN A 106 -12.65 -9.11 -25.65
N THR A 107 -11.92 -9.29 -26.74
CA THR A 107 -11.11 -10.50 -27.02
C THR A 107 -9.70 -10.46 -26.44
N GLY A 108 -9.35 -9.41 -25.67
CA GLY A 108 -8.05 -9.29 -25.01
C GLY A 108 -6.92 -8.75 -25.89
N GLN A 109 -7.21 -8.36 -27.13
CA GLN A 109 -6.26 -7.78 -28.09
C GLN A 109 -6.12 -6.26 -27.88
N SER A 110 -5.95 -5.83 -26.64
CA SER A 110 -6.01 -4.42 -26.24
C SER A 110 -4.93 -3.54 -26.90
N ALA A 111 -3.73 -4.07 -27.13
CA ALA A 111 -2.66 -3.33 -27.81
C ALA A 111 -3.01 -2.98 -29.26
N GLU A 112 -3.72 -3.87 -29.97
CA GLU A 112 -4.17 -3.62 -31.34
C GLU A 112 -5.35 -2.63 -31.38
N ALA A 113 -6.19 -2.62 -30.34
CA ALA A 113 -7.37 -1.75 -30.28
C ALA A 113 -7.03 -0.25 -30.21
N VAL A 114 -5.92 0.09 -29.53
CA VAL A 114 -5.51 1.48 -29.23
C VAL A 114 -5.55 2.40 -30.47
N PRO A 115 -4.83 2.12 -31.58
CA PRO A 115 -4.79 3.03 -32.72
C PRO A 115 -6.17 3.28 -33.36
N TYR A 116 -7.04 2.27 -33.39
CA TYR A 116 -8.40 2.40 -33.94
C TYR A 116 -9.29 3.28 -33.05
N LEU A 117 -9.17 3.12 -31.73
CA LEU A 117 -9.93 3.91 -30.75
C LEU A 117 -9.40 5.36 -30.67
N GLU A 118 -8.09 5.58 -30.78
CA GLU A 118 -7.50 6.92 -30.87
C GLU A 118 -7.93 7.68 -32.14
N GLN A 119 -8.05 6.97 -33.26
CA GLN A 119 -8.60 7.54 -34.48
C GLN A 119 -10.06 7.96 -34.25
N ALA A 120 -10.91 7.04 -33.81
CA ALA A 120 -12.33 7.30 -33.67
C ALA A 120 -12.66 8.38 -32.61
N GLN A 121 -11.82 8.52 -31.58
CA GLN A 121 -11.94 9.56 -30.56
C GLN A 121 -11.89 11.00 -31.14
N ARG A 122 -11.37 11.17 -32.36
CA ARG A 122 -11.32 12.47 -33.06
C ARG A 122 -12.68 12.90 -33.60
N ASN A 123 -13.59 11.95 -33.82
CA ASN A 123 -14.98 12.24 -34.18
C ASN A 123 -15.76 12.62 -32.91
N PRO A 124 -16.30 13.86 -32.81
CA PRO A 124 -17.02 14.31 -31.62
C PRO A 124 -18.22 13.43 -31.23
N GLU A 125 -18.90 12.81 -32.20
CA GLU A 125 -20.07 11.95 -31.95
C GLU A 125 -19.67 10.60 -31.33
N LEU A 126 -18.43 10.15 -31.59
CA LEU A 126 -17.90 8.87 -31.09
C LEU A 126 -16.90 9.05 -29.95
N ALA A 127 -16.58 10.30 -29.61
CA ALA A 127 -15.51 10.61 -28.69
C ALA A 127 -15.73 10.00 -27.31
N GLY A 128 -16.97 9.99 -26.79
CA GLY A 128 -17.30 9.37 -25.51
C GLY A 128 -17.03 7.86 -25.50
N GLN A 129 -17.67 7.14 -26.43
CA GLN A 129 -17.52 5.70 -26.58
C GLN A 129 -16.06 5.29 -26.84
N ALA A 130 -15.41 5.92 -27.82
CA ALA A 130 -14.03 5.61 -28.19
C ALA A 130 -13.08 5.84 -27.00
N SER A 131 -13.26 6.93 -26.25
CA SER A 131 -12.45 7.22 -25.05
C SER A 131 -12.67 6.19 -23.94
N LEU A 132 -13.90 5.72 -23.73
CA LEU A 132 -14.20 4.71 -22.72
C LEU A 132 -13.43 3.42 -23.02
N PHE A 133 -13.57 2.90 -24.24
CA PHE A 133 -12.90 1.66 -24.63
C PHE A 133 -11.37 1.82 -24.75
N LEU A 134 -10.89 3.01 -25.13
CA LEU A 134 -9.46 3.32 -25.11
C LEU A 134 -8.90 3.24 -23.68
N GLY A 135 -9.61 3.80 -22.71
CA GLY A 135 -9.25 3.71 -21.29
C GLY A 135 -9.22 2.26 -20.80
N ILE A 136 -10.19 1.42 -21.17
CA ILE A 136 -10.20 -0.01 -20.84
C ILE A 136 -9.01 -0.72 -21.46
N ALA A 137 -8.70 -0.43 -22.73
CA ALA A 137 -7.55 -1.02 -23.43
C ALA A 137 -6.21 -0.64 -22.77
N GLN A 138 -6.06 0.61 -22.36
CA GLN A 138 -4.88 1.13 -21.66
C GLN A 138 -4.76 0.52 -20.26
N LEU A 139 -5.87 0.42 -19.52
CA LEU A 139 -5.89 -0.15 -18.17
C LEU A 139 -5.50 -1.63 -18.16
N ARG A 140 -5.93 -2.41 -19.18
CA ARG A 140 -5.53 -3.82 -19.35
C ARG A 140 -4.04 -4.00 -19.68
N GLN A 141 -3.41 -2.94 -20.17
CA GLN A 141 -1.96 -2.88 -20.41
C GLN A 141 -1.22 -2.22 -19.24
N ASP A 142 -1.88 -2.03 -18.09
CA ASP A 142 -1.37 -1.37 -16.88
C ASP A 142 -0.88 0.08 -17.10
N GLN A 143 -1.36 0.72 -18.17
CA GLN A 143 -1.11 2.12 -18.49
C GLN A 143 -2.13 3.00 -17.75
N VAL A 144 -1.96 3.13 -16.44
CA VAL A 144 -2.94 3.77 -15.54
C VAL A 144 -3.18 5.24 -15.87
N GLU A 145 -2.12 6.05 -16.04
CA GLU A 145 -2.24 7.48 -16.28
C GLU A 145 -2.91 7.79 -17.64
N PRO A 146 -2.54 7.16 -18.77
CA PRO A 146 -3.30 7.28 -20.01
C PRO A 146 -4.76 6.84 -19.87
N ALA A 147 -5.02 5.75 -19.14
CA ALA A 147 -6.37 5.25 -18.94
C ALA A 147 -7.26 6.26 -18.21
N GLU A 148 -6.74 6.88 -17.14
CA GLU A 148 -7.44 7.92 -16.39
C GLU A 148 -7.79 9.13 -17.26
N ALA A 149 -6.86 9.57 -18.12
CA ALA A 149 -7.11 10.66 -19.07
C ALA A 149 -8.23 10.30 -20.07
N SER A 150 -8.21 9.07 -20.58
CA SER A 150 -9.25 8.56 -21.49
C SER A 150 -10.61 8.47 -20.81
N PHE A 151 -10.70 7.94 -19.59
CA PHE A 151 -11.96 7.90 -18.85
C PHE A 151 -12.48 9.28 -18.49
N THR A 152 -11.61 10.22 -18.10
CA THR A 152 -12.01 11.62 -17.84
C THR A 152 -12.60 12.30 -19.08
N ARG A 153 -12.13 11.93 -20.27
CA ARG A 153 -12.72 12.41 -21.52
C ARG A 153 -14.07 11.75 -21.80
N ALA A 154 -14.19 10.45 -21.58
CA ALA A 154 -15.44 9.71 -21.72
C ALA A 154 -16.53 10.23 -20.76
N GLU A 155 -16.16 10.67 -19.55
CA GLU A 155 -17.09 11.19 -18.55
C GLU A 155 -17.88 12.42 -19.02
N LYS A 156 -17.31 13.20 -19.95
CA LYS A 156 -17.96 14.42 -20.49
C LYS A 156 -19.17 14.13 -21.37
N ASP A 157 -19.29 12.89 -21.86
CA ASP A 157 -20.42 12.45 -22.65
C ASP A 157 -21.48 11.83 -21.73
N PRO A 158 -22.69 12.41 -21.62
CA PRO A 158 -23.73 11.90 -20.72
C PRO A 158 -24.11 10.43 -20.95
N GLU A 159 -23.98 9.92 -22.19
CA GLU A 159 -24.28 8.52 -22.50
C GLU A 159 -23.27 7.57 -21.83
N TRP A 160 -22.01 8.00 -21.73
CA TRP A 160 -20.90 7.19 -21.23
C TRP A 160 -20.42 7.59 -19.83
N ALA A 161 -21.02 8.64 -19.24
CA ALA A 161 -20.60 9.24 -17.99
C ALA A 161 -20.51 8.23 -16.84
N ASN A 162 -21.57 7.45 -16.60
CA ASN A 162 -21.58 6.48 -15.49
C ASN A 162 -20.56 5.35 -15.70
N SER A 163 -20.42 4.85 -16.92
CA SER A 163 -19.39 3.86 -17.25
C SER A 163 -17.98 4.42 -17.03
N ALA A 164 -17.73 5.65 -17.46
CA ALA A 164 -16.45 6.32 -17.26
C ALA A 164 -16.13 6.55 -15.78
N ARG A 165 -17.10 7.06 -15.02
CA ARG A 165 -17.00 7.22 -13.55
C ARG A 165 -16.72 5.89 -12.86
N TYR A 166 -17.36 4.81 -13.29
CA TYR A 166 -17.13 3.49 -12.73
C TYR A 166 -15.67 3.08 -12.89
N TYR A 167 -15.11 3.18 -14.10
CA TYR A 167 -13.71 2.83 -14.33
C TYR A 167 -12.74 3.81 -13.66
N LEU A 168 -13.05 5.12 -13.58
CA LEU A 168 -12.29 6.07 -12.78
C LEU A 168 -12.29 5.70 -11.29
N GLY A 169 -13.44 5.25 -10.77
CA GLY A 169 -13.58 4.75 -9.41
C GLY A 169 -12.72 3.52 -9.16
N VAL A 170 -12.75 2.54 -10.08
CA VAL A 170 -11.94 1.31 -10.01
C VAL A 170 -10.44 1.62 -10.10
N VAL A 171 -10.04 2.53 -11.00
CA VAL A 171 -8.64 2.98 -11.11
C VAL A 171 -8.20 3.63 -9.80
N ASN A 172 -8.96 4.59 -9.29
CA ASN A 172 -8.63 5.27 -8.04
C ASN A 172 -8.64 4.31 -6.83
N PHE A 173 -9.50 3.30 -6.84
CA PHE A 173 -9.51 2.24 -5.83
C PHE A 173 -8.23 1.40 -5.92
N ARG A 174 -7.84 0.93 -7.11
CA ARG A 174 -6.59 0.16 -7.28
C ARG A 174 -5.36 0.96 -6.84
N GLU A 175 -5.36 2.26 -7.09
CA GLU A 175 -4.24 3.17 -6.82
C GLU A 175 -4.18 3.69 -5.38
N GLY A 176 -5.16 3.35 -4.54
CA GLY A 176 -5.24 3.82 -3.15
C GLY A 176 -5.73 5.26 -2.99
N ASN A 177 -6.25 5.87 -4.06
CA ASN A 177 -6.89 7.18 -4.04
C ASN A 177 -8.35 7.06 -3.56
N TRP A 178 -8.54 6.52 -2.36
CA TRP A 178 -9.84 6.10 -1.81
C TRP A 178 -10.90 7.20 -1.84
N SER A 179 -10.55 8.45 -1.51
CA SER A 179 -11.50 9.56 -1.53
C SER A 179 -11.96 9.94 -2.95
N LEU A 180 -11.08 9.80 -3.95
CA LEU A 180 -11.46 9.98 -5.35
C LEU A 180 -12.36 8.83 -5.81
N ALA A 181 -12.00 7.59 -5.44
CA ALA A 181 -12.79 6.40 -5.74
C ALA A 181 -14.22 6.51 -5.16
N GLU A 182 -14.34 6.85 -3.88
CA GLU A 182 -15.62 7.02 -3.20
C GLU A 182 -16.48 8.10 -3.87
N ARG A 183 -15.88 9.24 -4.26
CA ARG A 183 -16.61 10.29 -4.99
C ARG A 183 -17.16 9.79 -6.32
N GLN A 184 -16.36 9.06 -7.10
CA GLN A 184 -16.78 8.54 -8.40
C GLN A 184 -17.91 7.53 -8.25
N PHE A 185 -17.78 6.58 -7.32
CA PHE A 185 -18.83 5.59 -7.05
C PHE A 185 -20.10 6.24 -6.49
N SER A 186 -19.98 7.24 -5.62
CA SER A 186 -21.13 7.93 -5.03
C SER A 186 -21.97 8.65 -6.08
N SER A 187 -21.34 9.25 -7.09
CA SER A 187 -22.05 9.87 -8.21
C SER A 187 -22.89 8.86 -8.99
N ILE A 188 -22.38 7.64 -9.22
CA ILE A 188 -23.12 6.57 -9.92
C ILE A 188 -24.33 6.11 -9.09
N VAL A 189 -24.13 5.93 -7.78
CA VAL A 189 -25.21 5.53 -6.86
C VAL A 189 -26.29 6.61 -6.78
N ALA A 190 -25.92 7.88 -6.81
CA ALA A 190 -26.87 8.99 -6.83
C ALA A 190 -27.70 9.04 -8.13
N ASP A 191 -27.06 8.80 -9.28
CA ASP A 191 -27.71 8.89 -10.58
C ASP A 191 -28.54 7.64 -10.94
N SER A 192 -28.11 6.44 -10.52
CA SER A 192 -28.72 5.17 -10.95
C SER A 192 -28.54 4.06 -9.91
N PRO A 193 -29.14 4.17 -8.71
CA PRO A 193 -28.91 3.27 -7.57
C PRO A 193 -29.30 1.81 -7.86
N ASP A 194 -30.37 1.61 -8.63
CA ASP A 194 -30.93 0.28 -8.92
C ASP A 194 -30.30 -0.38 -10.16
N SER A 195 -29.34 0.27 -10.82
CA SER A 195 -28.58 -0.34 -11.91
C SER A 195 -27.57 -1.36 -11.38
N GLU A 196 -27.14 -2.30 -12.22
CA GLU A 196 -26.05 -3.23 -11.87
C GLU A 196 -24.78 -2.48 -11.46
N MET A 197 -24.41 -1.46 -12.25
CA MET A 197 -23.27 -0.59 -11.96
C MET A 197 -23.44 0.20 -10.65
N GLY A 198 -24.66 0.66 -10.33
CA GLY A 198 -24.97 1.32 -9.06
C GLY A 198 -24.80 0.40 -7.86
N ARG A 199 -25.27 -0.85 -7.96
CA ARG A 199 -25.07 -1.87 -6.93
C ARG A 199 -23.59 -2.22 -6.75
N GLU A 200 -22.84 -2.36 -7.84
CA GLU A 200 -21.40 -2.61 -7.76
C GLU A 200 -20.63 -1.42 -7.17
N ALA A 201 -20.95 -0.20 -7.59
CA ALA A 201 -20.38 1.03 -7.02
C ALA A 201 -20.66 1.13 -5.51
N ALA A 202 -21.87 0.79 -5.06
CA ALA A 202 -22.19 0.72 -3.63
C ALA A 202 -21.35 -0.32 -2.89
N ALA A 203 -21.12 -1.50 -3.48
CA ALA A 203 -20.25 -2.52 -2.89
C ALA A 203 -18.79 -2.05 -2.77
N PHE A 204 -18.28 -1.28 -3.73
CA PHE A 204 -16.97 -0.63 -3.62
C PHE A 204 -16.93 0.41 -2.49
N ILE A 205 -17.98 1.22 -2.32
CA ILE A 205 -18.08 2.19 -1.20
C ILE A 205 -18.04 1.46 0.15
N GLU A 206 -18.78 0.36 0.31
CA GLU A 206 -18.74 -0.42 1.55
C GLU A 206 -17.34 -0.99 1.80
N ARG A 207 -16.66 -1.50 0.76
CA ARG A 207 -15.25 -1.90 0.88
C ARG A 207 -14.36 -0.74 1.33
N LEU A 208 -14.52 0.45 0.73
CA LEU A 208 -13.76 1.65 1.10
C LEU A 208 -13.99 2.07 2.55
N ARG A 209 -15.19 1.87 3.10
CA ARG A 209 -15.47 2.15 4.51
C ARG A 209 -14.76 1.18 5.44
N VAL A 210 -14.60 -0.07 5.01
CA VAL A 210 -13.88 -1.12 5.75
C VAL A 210 -12.35 -0.99 5.58
N THR A 211 -11.87 -0.57 4.40
CA THR A 211 -10.42 -0.46 4.08
C THR A 211 -9.84 0.94 4.24
N GLY A 212 -10.67 1.97 4.37
CA GLY A 212 -10.23 3.36 4.43
C GLY A 212 -9.37 3.58 5.66
N THR A 213 -8.11 3.99 5.46
CA THR A 213 -7.25 4.50 6.53
C THR A 213 -7.98 5.67 7.19
N LYS A 214 -8.61 5.43 8.33
CA LYS A 214 -9.20 6.49 9.14
C LYS A 214 -8.13 7.55 9.33
N VAL A 215 -8.46 8.80 9.03
CA VAL A 215 -7.52 9.94 9.14
C VAL A 215 -7.03 10.05 10.58
N PHE A 216 -7.86 9.64 11.53
CA PHE A 216 -7.52 9.46 12.94
C PHE A 216 -7.64 7.99 13.33
N HIS A 217 -6.63 7.47 13.99
CA HIS A 217 -6.62 6.13 14.59
C HIS A 217 -6.36 6.27 16.07
N ILE A 218 -7.31 5.86 16.91
CA ILE A 218 -7.16 5.84 18.37
C ILE A 218 -6.93 4.41 18.79
N TYR A 219 -6.01 4.21 19.72
CA TYR A 219 -5.83 2.92 20.33
C TYR A 219 -5.55 3.08 21.83
N GLY A 220 -5.78 2.01 22.56
CA GLY A 220 -5.44 1.95 23.96
C GLY A 220 -5.41 0.52 24.46
N GLY A 221 -4.94 0.34 25.68
CA GLY A 221 -4.89 -0.96 26.31
C GLY A 221 -4.73 -0.83 27.81
N ALA A 222 -5.24 -1.84 28.50
CA ALA A 222 -5.07 -2.00 29.93
C ALA A 222 -4.72 -3.45 30.22
N ASN A 223 -3.60 -3.66 30.91
CA ASN A 223 -3.12 -5.00 31.24
C ASN A 223 -2.76 -5.09 32.72
N PHE A 224 -2.93 -6.29 33.28
CA PHE A 224 -2.31 -6.66 34.53
C PHE A 224 -1.11 -7.56 34.23
N GLN A 225 0.01 -7.27 34.86
CA GLN A 225 1.26 -7.97 34.69
C GLN A 225 1.81 -8.46 36.02
N PHE A 226 2.40 -9.64 36.03
CA PHE A 226 3.27 -10.10 37.10
C PHE A 226 4.70 -10.13 36.61
N ASP A 227 5.57 -9.32 37.21
CA ASP A 227 6.99 -9.22 36.90
C ASP A 227 7.79 -9.91 38.00
N SER A 228 8.55 -10.94 37.65
CA SER A 228 9.34 -11.71 38.61
C SER A 228 10.58 -10.97 39.13
N ASN A 229 10.99 -9.91 38.44
CA ASN A 229 12.20 -9.16 38.76
C ASN A 229 12.09 -7.73 38.22
N VAL A 230 11.46 -6.87 39.00
CA VAL A 230 11.26 -5.47 38.65
C VAL A 230 12.62 -4.76 38.67
N ILE A 231 13.07 -4.36 37.48
CA ILE A 231 14.32 -3.63 37.27
C ILE A 231 13.97 -2.21 36.83
N LEU A 232 14.29 -1.22 37.67
CA LEU A 232 14.15 0.22 37.33
C LEU A 232 15.36 0.78 36.60
N ALA A 233 16.50 0.10 36.72
CA ALA A 233 17.74 0.58 36.16
C ALA A 233 17.84 0.13 34.70
N PRO A 234 18.45 0.92 33.79
CA PRO A 234 18.84 0.40 32.48
C PRO A 234 19.62 -0.91 32.70
N ALA A 235 19.47 -1.91 31.82
CA ALA A 235 20.07 -3.26 31.91
C ALA A 235 21.55 -3.29 32.35
N ASN A 236 22.22 -2.13 32.19
CA ASN A 236 23.64 -1.91 32.39
C ASN A 236 24.04 -1.24 33.71
N ALA A 237 23.16 -1.14 34.71
CA ALA A 237 23.50 -0.61 36.04
C ALA A 237 23.93 -1.71 37.01
N ALA A 238 25.00 -1.50 37.77
CA ALA A 238 25.48 -2.47 38.75
C ALA A 238 24.49 -2.56 39.92
N LEU A 239 23.82 -3.70 40.07
CA LEU A 239 22.93 -3.97 41.20
C LEU A 239 23.79 -4.29 42.44
N LYS A 240 24.31 -3.26 43.12
CA LYS A 240 25.04 -3.46 44.39
C LYS A 240 24.07 -3.65 45.56
N GLY A 241 23.94 -4.90 46.03
CA GLY A 241 23.50 -5.27 47.38
C GLY A 241 22.00 -5.13 47.67
N THR A 242 21.38 -6.21 48.18
CA THR A 242 20.00 -6.33 48.70
C THR A 242 18.82 -6.01 47.76
N GLN A 243 19.01 -5.43 46.58
CA GLN A 243 18.02 -5.37 45.50
C GLN A 243 18.04 -6.66 44.65
N GLN A 244 17.98 -7.81 45.32
CA GLN A 244 17.74 -9.10 44.68
C GLN A 244 16.28 -9.15 44.20
N GLN A 245 16.07 -9.48 42.92
CA GLN A 245 14.86 -10.09 42.36
C GLN A 245 13.57 -9.72 43.10
N GLN A 246 13.13 -8.46 42.97
CA GLN A 246 11.89 -8.02 43.59
C GLN A 246 10.74 -8.29 42.62
N ALA A 247 9.93 -9.30 42.91
CA ALA A 247 8.73 -9.57 42.14
C ALA A 247 7.60 -8.62 42.55
N ASP A 248 6.81 -8.16 41.59
CA ASP A 248 5.60 -7.40 41.88
C ASP A 248 4.52 -7.55 40.79
N GLY A 249 3.28 -7.31 41.18
CA GLY A 249 2.20 -7.09 40.24
C GLY A 249 2.19 -5.63 39.79
N ARG A 250 1.81 -5.38 38.53
CA ARG A 250 1.57 -4.01 38.04
C ARG A 250 0.39 -3.96 37.08
N ALA A 251 -0.35 -2.86 37.11
CA ALA A 251 -1.28 -2.50 36.05
C ALA A 251 -0.56 -1.59 35.04
N THR A 252 -0.74 -1.83 33.75
CA THR A 252 -0.21 -0.97 32.69
C THR A 252 -1.37 -0.39 31.89
N PHE A 253 -1.28 0.90 31.58
CA PHE A 253 -2.27 1.63 30.78
C PHE A 253 -1.55 2.30 29.63
N GLN A 254 -2.12 2.18 28.44
CA GLN A 254 -1.64 2.89 27.25
C GLN A 254 -2.83 3.52 26.53
N VAL A 255 -2.65 4.74 26.06
CA VAL A 255 -3.60 5.41 25.17
C VAL A 255 -2.83 6.23 24.16
N GLY A 256 -3.18 6.07 22.89
CA GLY A 256 -2.48 6.74 21.81
C GLY A 256 -3.40 7.08 20.66
N GLY A 257 -2.94 8.03 19.86
CA GLY A 257 -3.63 8.50 18.67
C GLY A 257 -2.63 8.79 17.57
N ARG A 258 -3.03 8.51 16.33
CA ARG A 258 -2.30 8.88 15.12
C ARG A 258 -3.23 9.66 14.21
N TYR A 259 -2.75 10.81 13.74
CA TYR A 259 -3.43 11.61 12.74
C TYR A 259 -2.61 11.64 11.45
N THR A 260 -3.22 11.21 10.35
CA THR A 260 -2.64 11.25 9.02
C THR A 260 -2.79 12.64 8.43
N LEU A 261 -1.69 13.39 8.40
CA LEU A 261 -1.64 14.74 7.83
C LEU A 261 -1.80 14.72 6.31
N TRP A 262 -1.18 13.72 5.66
CA TRP A 262 -1.15 13.58 4.22
C TRP A 262 -1.05 12.11 3.83
N HIS A 263 -1.81 11.69 2.83
CA HIS A 263 -1.69 10.37 2.23
C HIS A 263 -1.96 10.47 0.73
N SER A 264 -1.00 10.02 -0.07
CA SER A 264 -1.10 9.83 -1.51
C SER A 264 -0.45 8.52 -1.91
N ARG A 265 -0.57 8.13 -3.18
CA ARG A 265 0.08 6.95 -3.75
C ARG A 265 1.56 6.82 -3.36
N GLN A 266 2.29 7.92 -3.42
CA GLN A 266 3.74 7.91 -3.20
C GLN A 266 4.12 8.43 -1.83
N LEU A 267 3.37 9.30 -1.19
CA LEU A 267 3.81 9.99 0.03
C LEU A 267 2.81 9.84 1.15
N PHE A 268 3.34 9.67 2.35
CA PHE A 268 2.58 9.59 3.57
C PHE A 268 3.21 10.46 4.65
N ALA A 269 2.39 11.17 5.41
CA ALA A 269 2.82 11.90 6.60
C ALA A 269 1.79 11.76 7.71
N ALA A 270 2.27 11.47 8.93
CA ALA A 270 1.43 11.44 10.13
C ALA A 270 2.14 11.98 11.34
N VAL A 271 1.34 12.42 12.30
CA VAL A 271 1.76 12.74 13.65
C VAL A 271 1.04 11.82 14.62
N GLY A 272 1.68 11.52 15.74
CA GLY A 272 1.06 10.69 16.77
C GLY A 272 1.49 11.12 18.16
N TYR A 273 0.66 10.76 19.12
CA TYR A 273 0.94 10.91 20.54
C TYR A 273 0.51 9.63 21.26
N GLU A 274 1.32 9.19 22.22
CA GLU A 274 1.04 8.04 23.08
C GLU A 274 1.38 8.42 24.51
N ALA A 275 0.50 8.06 25.44
CA ALA A 275 0.73 8.12 26.87
C ALA A 275 0.69 6.70 27.43
N TYR A 276 1.71 6.35 28.21
CA TYR A 276 1.85 5.08 28.89
C TYR A 276 2.05 5.30 30.38
N GLN A 277 1.49 4.43 31.21
CA GLN A 277 1.72 4.41 32.65
C GLN A 277 1.77 2.97 33.15
N ASP A 278 2.71 2.68 34.05
CA ASP A 278 2.60 1.53 34.93
C ASP A 278 2.41 1.92 36.40
N ALA A 279 1.67 1.06 37.10
CA ALA A 279 1.34 1.20 38.50
C ALA A 279 1.61 -0.12 39.22
N HIS A 280 2.75 -0.19 39.88
CA HIS A 280 3.18 -1.29 40.74
C HIS A 280 2.36 -1.35 42.04
N VAL A 281 2.05 -2.57 42.48
CA VAL A 281 1.23 -2.81 43.68
C VAL A 281 2.01 -2.51 44.95
N ASN A 282 3.25 -3.01 45.04
CA ASN A 282 4.08 -2.89 46.24
C ASN A 282 5.33 -2.03 46.01
N LEU A 283 5.75 -1.89 44.77
CA LEU A 283 6.97 -1.20 44.36
C LEU A 283 6.65 0.13 43.67
N SER A 284 5.81 0.97 44.27
CA SER A 284 5.35 2.23 43.65
C SER A 284 6.46 3.25 43.35
N GLN A 285 7.64 3.09 43.96
CA GLN A 285 8.86 3.82 43.59
C GLN A 285 9.41 3.46 42.20
N PHE A 286 8.90 2.39 41.59
CA PHE A 286 9.21 1.91 40.25
C PHE A 286 8.17 2.35 39.20
N ASN A 287 7.13 3.09 39.57
CA ASN A 287 6.11 3.55 38.62
C ASN A 287 6.70 4.52 37.60
N VAL A 288 6.54 4.21 36.32
CA VAL A 288 6.97 5.01 35.18
C VAL A 288 5.77 5.50 34.40
N GLU A 289 5.83 6.77 34.00
CA GLU A 289 4.94 7.35 33.00
C GLU A 289 5.79 7.77 31.79
N ASP A 290 5.26 7.59 30.58
CA ASP A 290 5.88 8.02 29.33
C ASP A 290 4.88 8.82 28.50
N HIS A 291 5.34 9.94 27.96
CA HIS A 291 4.62 10.74 26.98
C HIS A 291 5.45 10.83 25.71
N ARG A 292 4.99 10.14 24.67
CA ARG A 292 5.69 10.01 23.40
C ARG A 292 5.00 10.79 22.31
N GLY A 293 5.68 11.80 21.79
CA GLY A 293 5.34 12.46 20.53
C GLY A 293 6.03 11.77 19.35
N SER A 294 5.36 11.66 18.21
CA SER A 294 5.95 11.08 17.00
C SER A 294 5.55 11.79 15.71
N VAL A 295 6.47 11.76 14.75
CA VAL A 295 6.27 12.18 13.37
C VAL A 295 6.71 11.04 12.46
N GLN A 296 5.88 10.71 11.48
CA GLN A 296 6.13 9.64 10.53
C GLN A 296 6.03 10.17 9.11
N LEU A 297 7.02 9.86 8.29
CA LEU A 297 7.05 10.14 6.86
C LEU A 297 7.23 8.83 6.12
N GLY A 298 6.53 8.65 5.01
CA GLY A 298 6.62 7.48 4.15
C GLY A 298 6.70 7.88 2.69
N TRP A 299 7.47 7.11 1.92
CA TRP A 299 7.61 7.24 0.48
C TRP A 299 7.58 5.87 -0.19
N ASN A 300 6.75 5.70 -1.22
CA ASN A 300 6.51 4.42 -1.90
C ASN A 300 6.91 4.47 -3.39
N PRO A 301 8.21 4.44 -3.74
CA PRO A 301 8.65 4.41 -5.13
C PRO A 301 8.61 2.98 -5.69
N GLY A 302 7.52 2.61 -6.37
CA GLY A 302 7.41 1.33 -7.08
C GLY A 302 7.45 0.13 -6.12
N PRO A 303 8.48 -0.76 -6.18
CA PRO A 303 8.54 -1.96 -5.33
C PRO A 303 9.08 -1.70 -3.91
N PHE A 304 9.49 -0.48 -3.60
CA PHE A 304 10.05 -0.11 -2.30
C PHE A 304 9.03 0.67 -1.46
N ARG A 305 9.12 0.51 -0.14
CA ARG A 305 8.55 1.46 0.83
C ARG A 305 9.64 1.96 1.74
N ILE A 306 9.79 3.26 1.83
CA ILE A 306 10.82 3.91 2.63
C ILE A 306 10.10 4.74 3.68
N GLY A 307 10.50 4.60 4.94
CA GLY A 307 9.92 5.35 6.03
C GLY A 307 10.95 6.02 6.91
N LEU A 308 10.54 7.11 7.54
CA LEU A 308 11.25 7.77 8.62
C LEU A 308 10.26 7.97 9.76
N ILE A 309 10.64 7.55 10.97
CA ILE A 309 9.89 7.79 12.19
C ILE A 309 10.78 8.55 13.16
N GLY A 310 10.41 9.78 13.49
CA GLY A 310 10.99 10.54 14.60
C GLY A 310 10.12 10.41 15.85
N ARG A 311 10.73 10.18 17.01
CA ARG A 311 10.03 10.15 18.31
C ARG A 311 10.76 10.99 19.35
N TYR A 312 9.97 11.53 20.27
CA TYR A 312 10.45 12.14 21.48
C TYR A 312 9.66 11.59 22.66
N ASP A 313 10.36 11.01 23.61
CA ASP A 313 9.84 10.34 24.78
C ASP A 313 10.19 11.16 26.02
N TYR A 314 9.20 11.40 26.88
CA TYR A 314 9.35 12.14 28.12
C TYR A 314 8.94 11.24 29.29
N TYR A 315 9.93 10.68 29.97
CA TYR A 315 9.72 9.74 31.07
C TYR A 315 9.67 10.44 32.42
N LEU A 316 8.64 10.12 33.19
CA LEU A 316 8.52 10.44 34.60
C LEU A 316 8.74 9.18 35.43
N LEU A 317 9.52 9.29 36.49
CA LEU A 317 9.59 8.29 37.55
C LEU A 317 8.81 8.82 38.74
N GLN A 318 7.72 8.12 39.08
CA GLN A 318 6.65 8.62 39.94
C GLN A 318 6.04 9.92 39.39
N THR A 319 6.61 11.08 39.74
CA THR A 319 6.16 12.40 39.28
C THR A 319 7.32 13.28 38.81
N ASN A 320 8.55 12.77 38.82
CA ASN A 320 9.75 13.54 38.54
C ASN A 320 10.32 13.16 37.18
N SER A 321 10.73 14.15 36.38
CA SER A 321 11.41 13.88 35.11
C SER A 321 12.67 13.04 35.37
N PHE A 322 12.74 11.90 34.69
CA PHE A 322 13.79 10.89 34.89
C PHE A 322 14.67 10.73 33.65
N LEU A 323 14.06 10.63 32.47
CA LEU A 323 14.74 10.45 31.19
C LEU A 323 13.97 11.21 30.11
N GLN A 324 14.69 11.85 29.21
CA GLN A 324 14.14 12.33 27.95
C GLN A 324 14.92 11.68 26.83
N ALA A 325 14.21 11.16 25.83
CA ALA A 325 14.87 10.47 24.73
C ALA A 325 14.36 10.96 23.37
N GLY A 326 15.29 11.19 22.46
CA GLY A 326 15.00 11.46 21.06
C GLY A 326 15.39 10.26 20.21
N SER A 327 14.56 9.86 19.26
CA SER A 327 14.93 8.80 18.32
C SER A 327 14.51 9.12 16.89
N ALA A 328 15.26 8.58 15.94
CA ALA A 328 14.95 8.60 14.53
C ALA A 328 15.23 7.20 13.96
N LEU A 329 14.23 6.59 13.35
CA LEU A 329 14.34 5.30 12.66
C LEU A 329 14.02 5.51 11.19
N THR A 330 15.02 5.32 10.33
CA THR A 330 14.80 5.20 8.90
C THR A 330 14.76 3.73 8.53
N TRP A 331 13.81 3.33 7.69
CA TRP A 331 13.71 1.96 7.21
C TRP A 331 13.35 1.92 5.72
N ALA A 332 13.74 0.85 5.05
CA ALA A 332 13.37 0.54 3.69
C ALA A 332 12.89 -0.91 3.62
N GLU A 333 11.68 -1.11 3.10
CA GLU A 333 11.07 -2.39 2.81
C GLU A 333 11.18 -2.68 1.30
N ILE A 334 11.59 -3.90 0.99
CA ILE A 334 11.69 -4.43 -0.35
C ILE A 334 10.74 -5.62 -0.45
N ALA A 335 9.69 -5.52 -1.26
CA ALA A 335 8.77 -6.63 -1.50
C ALA A 335 9.40 -7.67 -2.44
N GLU A 336 9.36 -8.94 -2.04
CA GLU A 336 9.91 -10.06 -2.81
C GLU A 336 8.77 -10.98 -3.25
N ALA A 337 8.32 -10.80 -4.50
CA ALA A 337 7.04 -11.28 -5.04
C ALA A 337 6.59 -12.70 -4.63
N ASN A 338 7.52 -13.65 -4.42
CA ASN A 338 7.21 -15.05 -4.11
C ASN A 338 7.87 -15.57 -2.81
N LEU A 339 8.56 -14.73 -2.04
CA LEU A 339 9.26 -15.15 -0.83
C LEU A 339 8.74 -14.44 0.42
N GLY A 340 8.62 -13.11 0.35
CA GLY A 340 8.30 -12.31 1.52
C GLY A 340 8.71 -10.86 1.35
N ARG A 341 9.43 -10.34 2.34
CA ARG A 341 10.01 -9.00 2.28
C ARG A 341 11.33 -8.92 3.03
N MET A 342 12.21 -8.04 2.56
CA MET A 342 13.39 -7.64 3.30
C MET A 342 13.20 -6.22 3.85
N GLU A 343 13.56 -6.02 5.10
CA GLU A 343 13.60 -4.72 5.76
C GLU A 343 15.06 -4.38 6.09
N VAL A 344 15.49 -3.16 5.77
CA VAL A 344 16.77 -2.60 6.20
C VAL A 344 16.48 -1.34 6.99
N SER A 345 17.12 -1.18 8.14
CA SER A 345 16.86 -0.10 9.07
C SER A 345 18.14 0.57 9.56
N PHE A 346 18.02 1.84 9.91
CA PHE A 346 19.06 2.58 10.62
C PHE A 346 18.40 3.44 11.69
N GLY A 347 18.63 3.05 12.95
CA GLY A 347 18.18 3.78 14.13
C GLY A 347 19.26 4.71 14.67
N VAL A 348 18.86 5.90 15.09
CA VAL A 348 19.64 6.79 15.95
C VAL A 348 18.79 7.10 17.18
N HIS A 349 19.37 6.95 18.36
CA HIS A 349 18.71 7.22 19.63
C HIS A 349 19.61 8.07 20.52
N ARG A 350 19.04 9.03 21.23
CA ARG A 350 19.75 9.85 22.22
C ARG A 350 19.02 9.80 23.53
N ASN A 351 19.72 9.40 24.58
CA ASN A 351 19.25 9.48 25.95
C ASN A 351 19.83 10.70 26.67
N ASP A 352 18.97 11.36 27.45
CA ASP A 352 19.30 12.51 28.29
C ASP A 352 18.66 12.29 29.68
N PHE A 353 19.46 11.80 30.61
CA PHE A 353 19.01 11.47 31.97
C PHE A 353 18.88 12.75 32.80
N LYS A 354 17.79 12.88 33.57
CA LYS A 354 17.48 14.09 34.34
C LYS A 354 17.82 13.99 35.84
N ASN A 355 18.24 12.81 36.29
CA ASN A 355 18.71 12.59 37.66
C ASN A 355 20.25 12.53 37.73
N SER A 356 20.82 13.27 38.69
CA SER A 356 22.27 13.40 38.86
C SER A 356 23.02 12.11 39.17
N ALA A 357 22.33 11.09 39.68
CA ALA A 357 22.90 9.76 39.83
C ALA A 357 23.19 9.06 38.48
N PHE A 358 22.58 9.53 37.38
CA PHE A 358 22.61 8.91 36.06
C PHE A 358 23.14 9.82 34.93
N PHE A 359 23.47 11.09 35.18
CA PHE A 359 24.00 12.04 34.18
C PHE A 359 25.29 11.59 33.45
N VAL A 360 26.03 10.60 33.97
CA VAL A 360 27.20 10.02 33.26
C VAL A 360 26.81 9.08 32.10
N ARG A 361 25.52 8.97 31.79
CA ARG A 361 24.96 7.97 30.88
C ARG A 361 24.23 8.57 29.68
N ASP A 362 24.29 9.89 29.51
CA ASP A 362 23.84 10.51 28.27
C ASP A 362 24.65 9.91 27.12
N ALA A 363 23.98 9.45 26.08
CA ALA A 363 24.64 8.74 24.99
C ALA A 363 23.84 8.86 23.70
N PHE A 364 24.56 8.74 22.58
CA PHE A 364 23.96 8.39 21.31
C PHE A 364 24.12 6.89 21.07
N ASN A 365 23.07 6.26 20.56
CA ASN A 365 23.12 4.90 20.05
C ASN A 365 22.85 4.91 18.54
N TYR A 366 23.65 4.17 17.79
CA TYR A 366 23.50 3.99 16.35
C TYR A 366 23.27 2.51 16.06
N ALA A 367 22.18 2.18 15.36
CA ALA A 367 21.71 0.81 15.21
C ALA A 367 21.28 0.49 13.75
N PRO A 368 22.23 0.24 12.83
CA PRO A 368 21.92 -0.37 11.54
C PRO A 368 21.51 -1.84 11.70
N GLY A 369 20.46 -2.24 10.99
CA GLY A 369 19.97 -3.62 11.00
C GLY A 369 19.31 -4.02 9.69
N ALA A 370 19.09 -5.32 9.55
CA ALA A 370 18.30 -5.89 8.48
C ALA A 370 17.49 -7.08 8.99
N ARG A 371 16.29 -7.26 8.45
CA ARG A 371 15.38 -8.35 8.79
C ARG A 371 14.74 -8.92 7.53
N GLN A 372 14.86 -10.22 7.36
CA GLN A 372 14.21 -10.97 6.30
C GLN A 372 12.92 -11.59 6.85
N TYR A 373 11.81 -11.38 6.15
CA TYR A 373 10.54 -12.08 6.38
C TYR A 373 10.33 -13.07 5.23
N VAL A 374 9.97 -14.30 5.58
CA VAL A 374 9.58 -15.35 4.63
C VAL A 374 8.12 -15.70 4.92
N TYR A 375 7.26 -15.48 3.94
CA TYR A 375 5.83 -15.72 4.04
C TYR A 375 5.50 -17.19 3.79
N LEU A 376 4.62 -17.73 4.62
CA LEU A 376 4.10 -19.09 4.58
C LEU A 376 2.72 -19.07 3.93
N GLY A 377 2.70 -18.68 2.65
CA GLY A 377 1.49 -18.56 1.83
C GLY A 377 0.75 -17.22 1.94
N SER A 378 0.89 -16.47 3.05
CA SER A 378 0.37 -15.10 3.19
C SER A 378 1.27 -14.25 4.10
N PRO A 379 1.19 -12.90 4.04
CA PRO A 379 1.95 -12.02 4.94
C PRO A 379 1.63 -12.18 6.43
N ASP A 380 0.45 -12.71 6.77
CA ASP A 380 0.00 -12.94 8.15
C ASP A 380 0.53 -14.26 8.74
N ARG A 381 1.27 -15.03 7.95
CA ARG A 381 1.93 -16.27 8.36
C ARG A 381 3.38 -16.19 7.92
N TYR A 382 4.31 -16.04 8.85
CA TYR A 382 5.69 -15.79 8.47
C TYR A 382 6.69 -16.34 9.47
N VAL A 383 7.90 -16.58 8.96
CA VAL A 383 9.12 -16.68 9.75
C VAL A 383 9.98 -15.47 9.42
N ALA A 384 10.61 -14.88 10.42
CA ALA A 384 11.52 -13.77 10.24
C ALA A 384 12.86 -14.05 10.90
N VAL A 385 13.95 -13.58 10.29
CA VAL A 385 15.29 -13.58 10.89
C VAL A 385 15.91 -12.22 10.66
N GLY A 386 16.51 -11.65 11.69
CA GLY A 386 17.14 -10.35 11.64
C GLY A 386 18.50 -10.31 12.32
N TYR A 387 19.29 -9.33 11.92
CA TYR A 387 20.55 -8.98 12.53
C TYR A 387 20.62 -7.47 12.70
N GLN A 388 21.12 -7.03 13.85
CA GLN A 388 21.42 -5.64 14.14
C GLN A 388 22.81 -5.56 14.77
N TRP A 389 23.59 -4.59 14.32
CA TRP A 389 24.75 -4.12 15.07
C TRP A 389 24.36 -2.78 15.68
N ASP A 390 24.73 -2.55 16.92
CA ASP A 390 24.55 -1.25 17.55
C ASP A 390 25.78 -0.81 18.33
N ARG A 391 25.88 0.49 18.52
CA ARG A 391 26.98 1.10 19.28
C ARG A 391 26.46 2.25 20.10
N GLU A 392 26.83 2.24 21.38
CA GLU A 392 26.58 3.33 22.30
C GLU A 392 27.83 4.20 22.44
N ASP A 393 27.69 5.48 22.09
CA ASP A 393 28.70 6.53 22.20
C ASP A 393 28.27 7.54 23.29
N PRO A 394 28.84 7.43 24.51
CA PRO A 394 28.52 8.31 25.62
C PRO A 394 28.95 9.76 25.40
N VAL A 395 28.16 10.68 25.93
CA VAL A 395 28.44 12.11 25.98
C VAL A 395 29.15 12.42 27.29
N VAL A 396 30.29 13.12 27.20
CA VAL A 396 31.01 13.57 28.39
C VAL A 396 30.29 14.77 29.00
N SER A 397 29.63 14.55 30.14
CA SER A 397 29.07 15.63 30.95
C SER A 397 30.15 16.29 31.82
N ASN A 398 30.18 17.61 31.85
CA ASN A 398 31.02 18.40 32.75
C ASN A 398 30.34 18.71 34.09
N ASP A 399 29.05 18.38 34.22
CA ASP A 399 28.24 18.73 35.39
C ASP A 399 28.42 17.76 36.56
N ILE A 400 29.05 16.59 36.33
CA ILE A 400 29.45 15.66 37.39
C ILE A 400 30.98 15.67 37.55
N PRO A 401 31.49 15.96 38.76
CA PRO A 401 32.89 15.75 39.08
C PRO A 401 33.28 14.28 38.91
N PRO A 402 34.39 13.97 38.21
CA PRO A 402 34.80 12.59 38.03
C PRO A 402 35.14 11.91 39.36
N LYS A 403 34.86 10.61 39.45
CA LYS A 403 35.22 9.79 40.62
C LYS A 403 36.74 9.81 40.85
N GLN A 404 37.16 9.64 42.10
CA GLN A 404 38.58 9.65 42.48
C GLN A 404 39.37 8.62 41.65
N GLY A 405 40.38 9.08 40.91
CA GLY A 405 41.20 8.24 40.03
C GLY A 405 40.63 8.05 38.62
N GLN A 406 39.53 8.71 38.25
CA GLN A 406 38.96 8.72 36.90
C GLN A 406 38.96 10.13 36.30
N THR A 407 38.94 10.21 34.97
CA THR A 407 38.60 11.43 34.23
C THR A 407 37.11 11.41 33.86
N ALA A 408 36.50 12.58 33.60
CA ALA A 408 35.11 12.67 33.16
C ALA A 408 34.86 11.81 31.91
N ALA A 409 35.81 11.83 30.97
CA ALA A 409 35.79 10.99 29.78
C ALA A 409 35.84 9.49 30.09
N SER A 410 36.72 9.04 31.01
CA SER A 410 36.78 7.63 31.39
C SER A 410 35.52 7.15 32.11
N GLN A 411 34.84 8.03 32.84
CA GLN A 411 33.60 7.72 33.53
C GLN A 411 32.42 7.59 32.56
N ALA A 412 32.28 8.52 31.61
CA ALA A 412 31.28 8.40 30.53
C ALA A 412 31.54 7.14 29.68
N ASN A 413 32.79 6.91 29.28
CA ASN A 413 33.18 5.74 28.49
C ASN A 413 33.03 4.40 29.22
N SER A 414 32.66 4.37 30.51
CA SER A 414 32.33 3.12 31.19
C SER A 414 30.98 2.52 30.77
N PHE A 415 30.21 3.23 29.95
CA PHE A 415 28.95 2.76 29.37
C PHE A 415 29.03 2.52 27.86
N ALA A 416 30.10 2.96 27.20
CA ALA A 416 30.29 2.73 25.78
C ALA A 416 30.37 1.22 25.49
N TYR A 417 29.66 0.76 24.45
CA TYR A 417 29.68 -0.63 24.03
C TYR A 417 29.49 -0.78 22.51
N ASP A 418 29.95 -1.92 21.99
CA ASP A 418 29.58 -2.44 20.67
C ASP A 418 28.72 -3.70 20.87
N GLY A 419 27.50 -3.68 20.34
CA GLY A 419 26.48 -4.72 20.46
C GLY A 419 26.21 -5.43 19.13
N ASN A 420 25.88 -6.71 19.21
CA ASN A 420 25.45 -7.51 18.06
C ASN A 420 24.22 -8.31 18.49
N GLU A 421 23.12 -8.16 17.77
CA GLU A 421 21.86 -8.82 18.05
C GLU A 421 21.42 -9.66 16.85
N VAL A 422 21.03 -10.90 17.12
CA VAL A 422 20.32 -11.77 16.18
C VAL A 422 18.93 -12.00 16.73
N ASN A 423 17.92 -11.83 15.88
CA ASN A 423 16.53 -12.12 16.24
C ASN A 423 15.88 -13.09 15.27
N ALA A 424 14.94 -13.88 15.78
CA ALA A 424 14.10 -14.78 15.00
C ALA A 424 12.65 -14.60 15.45
N GLY A 425 11.72 -14.55 14.49
CA GLY A 425 10.31 -14.37 14.75
C GLY A 425 9.47 -15.39 14.01
N PHE A 426 8.32 -15.72 14.58
CA PHE A 426 7.28 -16.52 13.98
C PHE A 426 5.94 -15.85 14.27
N GLY A 427 5.17 -15.58 13.21
CA GLY A 427 3.83 -15.02 13.32
C GLY A 427 2.86 -15.91 12.57
N TRP A 428 1.70 -16.18 13.18
CA TRP A 428 0.66 -16.98 12.56
C TRP A 428 -0.73 -16.50 12.94
N ASP A 429 -1.48 -16.08 11.92
CA ASP A 429 -2.92 -15.85 12.02
C ASP A 429 -3.69 -17.16 11.73
N PHE A 430 -4.25 -17.73 12.79
CA PHE A 430 -5.04 -18.96 12.75
C PHE A 430 -6.50 -18.65 12.36
N PRO A 431 -7.23 -19.64 11.81
CA PRO A 431 -8.68 -19.53 11.63
C PRO A 431 -9.37 -19.06 12.93
N GLU A 432 -10.44 -18.27 12.82
CA GLU A 432 -11.12 -17.58 13.94
C GLU A 432 -10.38 -16.36 14.52
N SER A 433 -9.44 -15.80 13.75
CA SER A 433 -8.71 -14.56 14.07
C SER A 433 -7.85 -14.65 15.34
N ILE A 434 -7.41 -15.87 15.69
CA ILE A 434 -6.45 -16.06 16.77
C ILE A 434 -5.06 -15.74 16.23
N ILE A 435 -4.44 -14.70 16.79
CA ILE A 435 -3.11 -14.25 16.38
C ILE A 435 -2.10 -14.75 17.39
N PHE A 436 -1.10 -15.49 16.92
CA PHE A 436 0.03 -15.94 17.73
C PHE A 436 1.34 -15.36 17.22
N GLY A 437 2.10 -14.78 18.12
CA GLY A 437 3.44 -14.26 17.89
C GLY A 437 4.46 -14.93 18.81
N LEU A 438 5.63 -15.27 18.26
CA LEU A 438 6.78 -15.73 19.00
C LEU A 438 8.03 -15.03 18.47
N ASN A 439 8.74 -14.30 19.32
CA ASN A 439 9.99 -13.63 18.96
C ASN A 439 11.08 -14.01 19.96
N PHE A 440 12.24 -14.37 19.43
CA PHE A 440 13.45 -14.64 20.19
C PHE A 440 14.55 -13.65 19.76
N SER A 441 15.32 -13.15 20.72
CA SER A 441 16.52 -12.36 20.46
C SER A 441 17.69 -12.90 21.28
N TYR A 442 18.89 -12.80 20.70
CA TYR A 442 20.16 -12.98 21.38
C TYR A 442 21.03 -11.78 21.07
N ARG A 443 21.54 -11.12 22.11
CA ARG A 443 22.42 -9.96 22.00
C ARG A 443 23.73 -10.22 22.74
N HIS A 444 24.83 -9.85 22.11
CA HIS A 444 26.16 -9.86 22.70
C HIS A 444 26.75 -8.44 22.72
N GLU A 445 27.02 -7.93 23.92
CA GLU A 445 27.58 -6.59 24.14
C GLU A 445 29.01 -6.66 24.65
N ARG A 446 29.88 -5.84 24.07
CA ARG A 446 31.27 -5.67 24.53
C ARG A 446 31.50 -4.23 24.94
N TYR A 447 31.73 -4.03 26.23
CA TYR A 447 31.94 -2.70 26.80
C TYR A 447 33.38 -2.23 26.63
N ALA A 448 33.54 -0.91 26.58
CA ALA A 448 34.84 -0.27 26.49
C ALA A 448 35.74 -0.57 27.72
N PRO A 449 37.08 -0.38 27.60
CA PRO A 449 38.03 -0.72 28.66
C PRO A 449 37.73 -0.16 30.06
N PRO A 450 37.19 1.08 30.23
CA PRO A 450 36.85 1.62 31.55
C PRO A 450 35.80 0.80 32.33
N SER A 451 35.07 -0.08 31.65
CA SER A 451 34.09 -1.00 32.25
C SER A 451 34.73 -2.29 32.78
N ASN A 452 36.06 -2.34 32.92
CA ASN A 452 36.83 -3.53 33.33
C ASN A 452 36.58 -4.76 32.44
N GLY A 453 36.45 -4.54 31.13
CA GLY A 453 36.25 -5.61 30.15
C GLY A 453 34.91 -6.34 30.31
N ARG A 454 33.86 -5.63 30.73
CA ARG A 454 32.49 -6.18 30.83
C ARG A 454 32.02 -6.72 29.48
N ARG A 455 31.36 -7.88 29.52
CA ARG A 455 30.68 -8.51 28.38
C ARG A 455 29.41 -9.16 28.86
N ASP A 456 28.36 -8.98 28.07
CA ASP A 456 27.01 -9.36 28.43
C ASP A 456 26.39 -10.14 27.26
N ASP A 457 25.69 -11.21 27.61
CA ASP A 457 24.94 -12.09 26.73
C ASP A 457 23.47 -12.05 27.16
N GLU A 458 22.65 -11.31 26.41
CA GLU A 458 21.23 -11.08 26.68
C GLU A 458 20.37 -11.97 25.77
N TYR A 459 19.31 -12.54 26.35
CA TYR A 459 18.36 -13.41 25.68
C TYR A 459 16.94 -12.90 25.92
N GLY A 460 16.22 -12.62 24.84
CA GLY A 460 14.83 -12.18 24.89
C GLY A 460 13.90 -13.26 24.33
N LEU A 461 12.73 -13.42 24.97
CA LEU A 461 11.64 -14.25 24.47
C LEU A 461 10.32 -13.50 24.67
N VAL A 462 9.62 -13.19 23.59
CA VAL A 462 8.26 -12.64 23.62
C VAL A 462 7.33 -13.64 22.97
N ALA A 463 6.30 -14.07 23.70
CA ALA A 463 5.20 -14.86 23.18
C ALA A 463 3.90 -14.12 23.45
N ASP A 464 3.12 -13.83 22.40
CA ASP A 464 1.83 -13.18 22.53
C ASP A 464 0.73 -13.96 21.82
N TRP A 465 -0.43 -13.96 22.44
CA TRP A 465 -1.65 -14.58 21.95
C TRP A 465 -2.76 -13.54 22.05
N ARG A 466 -3.39 -13.23 20.92
CA ARG A 466 -4.52 -12.30 20.85
C ARG A 466 -5.76 -13.01 20.32
N ARG A 467 -6.89 -12.68 20.91
CA ARG A 467 -8.20 -13.13 20.49
C ARG A 467 -9.15 -11.93 20.36
N PRO A 468 -9.61 -11.59 19.15
CA PRO A 468 -10.64 -10.59 18.95
C PRO A 468 -11.93 -10.97 19.67
N ILE A 469 -12.48 -10.01 20.40
CA ILE A 469 -13.80 -10.10 21.03
C ILE A 469 -14.84 -9.53 20.07
N ASP A 470 -14.51 -8.42 19.44
CA ASP A 470 -15.25 -7.77 18.36
C ASP A 470 -14.27 -7.08 17.40
N GLU A 471 -14.78 -6.22 16.51
CA GLU A 471 -13.97 -5.52 15.51
C GLU A 471 -13.04 -4.42 16.08
N HIS A 472 -13.22 -4.03 17.35
CA HIS A 472 -12.47 -2.97 18.03
C HIS A 472 -11.62 -3.48 19.19
N ILE A 473 -11.99 -4.59 19.84
CA ILE A 473 -11.40 -5.04 21.11
C ILE A 473 -10.78 -6.42 20.98
N ASP A 474 -9.52 -6.52 21.39
CA ASP A 474 -8.77 -7.77 21.52
C ASP A 474 -8.55 -8.13 22.99
N PHE A 475 -8.75 -9.40 23.34
CA PHE A 475 -8.20 -9.98 24.55
C PHE A 475 -6.76 -10.42 24.29
N VAL A 476 -5.83 -10.09 25.20
CA VAL A 476 -4.40 -10.32 25.02
C VAL A 476 -3.84 -11.11 26.20
N LEU A 477 -3.11 -12.18 25.89
CA LEU A 477 -2.19 -12.86 26.80
C LEU A 477 -0.78 -12.72 26.24
N ALA A 478 0.18 -12.34 27.09
CA ALA A 478 1.57 -12.27 26.66
C ALA A 478 2.51 -12.77 27.75
N TYR A 479 3.65 -13.26 27.32
CA TYR A 479 4.78 -13.64 28.14
C TYR A 479 6.04 -12.96 27.60
N ILE A 480 6.82 -12.35 28.48
CA ILE A 480 8.10 -11.72 28.17
C ILE A 480 9.15 -12.31 29.11
N GLY A 481 10.16 -12.99 28.55
CA GLY A 481 11.36 -13.43 29.24
C GLY A 481 12.54 -12.58 28.79
N ASP A 482 13.32 -12.08 29.75
CA ASP A 482 14.49 -11.25 29.54
C ASP A 482 15.59 -11.71 30.51
N PHE A 483 16.71 -12.18 29.96
CA PHE A 483 17.76 -12.87 30.70
C PHE A 483 19.11 -12.32 30.27
N ASN A 484 19.94 -11.89 31.22
CA ASN A 484 21.29 -11.41 30.92
C ASN A 484 22.34 -12.20 31.71
N ASN A 485 23.31 -12.75 31.00
CA ASN A 485 24.50 -13.38 31.57
C ASN A 485 25.72 -12.48 31.34
N SER A 486 26.23 -11.90 32.43
CA SER A 486 27.39 -11.01 32.37
C SER A 486 28.61 -11.66 32.98
N ASN A 487 29.79 -11.39 32.42
CA ASN A 487 31.06 -11.75 33.07
C ASN A 487 31.31 -11.01 34.40
N GLN A 488 30.48 -10.01 34.72
CA GLN A 488 30.43 -9.34 36.01
C GLN A 488 29.07 -9.60 36.65
N GLY A 489 29.03 -10.50 37.65
CA GLY A 489 27.78 -11.03 38.22
C GLY A 489 26.77 -10.01 38.78
N GLN A 490 27.20 -8.77 39.05
CA GLN A 490 26.31 -7.66 39.45
C GLN A 490 25.40 -7.13 38.33
N PHE A 491 25.61 -7.55 37.08
CA PHE A 491 24.77 -7.25 35.91
C PHE A 491 24.01 -8.48 35.39
N THR A 492 24.19 -9.65 36.02
CA THR A 492 23.48 -10.88 35.66
C THR A 492 22.07 -10.85 36.27
N TYR A 493 21.05 -11.14 35.47
CA TYR A 493 19.66 -11.19 35.93
C TYR A 493 18.79 -12.12 35.08
N ASP A 494 17.71 -12.58 35.69
CA ASP A 494 16.61 -13.28 35.01
C ASP A 494 15.30 -12.55 35.32
N ARG A 495 14.47 -12.29 34.31
CA ARG A 495 13.21 -11.58 34.43
C ARG A 495 12.13 -12.24 33.57
N ASN A 496 10.98 -12.48 34.17
CA ASN A 496 9.83 -13.09 33.52
C ASN A 496 8.59 -12.26 33.82
N ILE A 497 7.85 -11.90 32.78
CA ILE A 497 6.64 -11.09 32.87
C ILE A 497 5.50 -11.86 32.22
N GLY A 498 4.47 -12.20 33.00
CA GLY A 498 3.19 -12.66 32.48
C GLY A 498 2.21 -11.49 32.40
N SER A 499 1.51 -11.33 31.27
CA SER A 499 0.56 -10.24 31.02
C SER A 499 -0.79 -10.77 30.57
N ILE A 500 -1.85 -10.19 31.11
CA ILE A 500 -3.25 -10.42 30.70
C ILE A 500 -3.98 -9.09 30.62
N GLY A 501 -4.75 -8.87 29.55
CA GLY A 501 -5.49 -7.64 29.42
C GLY A 501 -6.26 -7.51 28.12
N PHE A 502 -6.57 -6.26 27.79
CA PHE A 502 -7.34 -5.91 26.60
C PHE A 502 -6.66 -4.77 25.86
N GLU A 503 -6.75 -4.82 24.54
CA GLU A 503 -6.39 -3.73 23.64
C GLU A 503 -7.63 -3.30 22.86
N ALA A 504 -7.76 -2.01 22.59
CA ALA A 504 -8.85 -1.45 21.79
C ALA A 504 -8.30 -0.55 20.68
N ARG A 505 -8.94 -0.55 19.51
CA ARG A 505 -8.56 0.22 18.32
C ARG A 505 -9.83 0.79 17.66
N PHE A 506 -9.82 2.08 17.34
CA PHE A 506 -10.96 2.83 16.80
C PHE A 506 -10.58 3.73 15.62
#